data_AF-A0AAV4FXW0-F1
#
_entry.id   AF-A0AAV4FXW0-F1
#
_cell.length_a   1.000
_cell.length_b   1.000
_cell.length_c   1.000
_cell.angle_alpha   90.00
_cell.angle_beta   90.00
_cell.angle_gamma   90.00
#
_symmetry.space_group_name_H-M   'P 1'
#
loop_
_entity.id
_entity.type
_entity.pdbx_description
1 polymer ?
#
loop_
_entity_poly.entity_id
_entity_poly.type
_entity_poly.pdbx_seq_one_letter_code
_entity_poly.pdbx_strand_id
1 'polypeptide(L)'
;MVRKSSLISKLSVSPFLGEDELVRVKGRLDNAPSHKYDERHPVVLSKGHFSLMLIRSQHKQMKDAGVETLITAMRNKYWIVGVRTLVRKVCKQCISCQRQDSRPQDQAIAPLPSDRITRSPPFLSWEWAMQDPHRHWGKNCTSW
;
A
#
# COMPACT_ATOMS: atom_id res chain seq x y z
N MET A 1 23.25 -29.64 1.26
CA MET A 1 22.11 -30.59 1.10
C MET A 1 20.84 -30.00 1.70
N VAL A 2 19.76 -29.84 0.92
CA VAL A 2 18.45 -29.42 1.45
C VAL A 2 17.80 -30.62 2.17
N ARG A 3 17.51 -30.49 3.47
CA ARG A 3 16.87 -31.56 4.25
C ARG A 3 15.43 -31.78 3.77
N LYS A 4 15.01 -33.04 3.56
CA LYS A 4 13.66 -33.41 3.10
C LYS A 4 12.53 -32.93 4.03
N SER A 5 12.83 -32.69 5.30
CA SER A 5 11.90 -32.14 6.31
C SER A 5 11.78 -30.61 6.31
N SER A 6 12.63 -29.91 5.56
CA SER A 6 12.65 -28.44 5.56
C SER A 6 11.44 -27.83 4.86
N LEU A 7 11.09 -26.60 5.20
CA LEU A 7 10.05 -25.87 4.46
C LEU A 7 10.44 -25.66 2.99
N ILE A 8 11.74 -25.67 2.68
CA ILE A 8 12.29 -25.46 1.34
C ILE A 8 12.00 -26.66 0.43
N SER A 9 12.09 -27.89 0.94
CA SER A 9 11.78 -29.10 0.17
C SER A 9 10.29 -29.29 -0.14
N LYS A 10 9.41 -28.51 0.49
CA LYS A 10 7.95 -28.55 0.27
C LYS A 10 7.44 -27.49 -0.72
N LEU A 11 8.31 -26.64 -1.26
CA LEU A 11 7.88 -25.70 -2.29
C LEU A 11 7.68 -26.41 -3.64
N SER A 12 6.70 -25.97 -4.42
CA SER A 12 6.47 -26.40 -5.81
C SER A 12 7.52 -25.87 -6.82
N VAL A 13 8.69 -25.48 -6.33
CA VAL A 13 9.81 -25.01 -7.14
C VAL A 13 10.94 -26.01 -7.04
N SER A 14 11.82 -26.04 -8.05
CA SER A 14 12.95 -26.97 -8.12
C SER A 14 14.20 -26.30 -7.55
N PRO A 15 14.51 -26.45 -6.24
CA PRO A 15 15.71 -25.87 -5.66
C PRO A 15 16.96 -26.63 -6.15
N PHE A 16 18.04 -25.89 -6.37
CA PHE A 16 19.35 -26.45 -6.67
C PHE A 16 20.43 -25.64 -5.96
N LEU A 17 21.63 -26.21 -5.87
CA LEU A 17 22.81 -25.51 -5.35
C LEU A 17 23.50 -24.81 -6.52
N GLY A 18 23.62 -23.49 -6.46
CA GLY A 18 24.35 -22.70 -7.44
C GLY A 18 25.87 -22.82 -7.28
N GLU A 19 26.60 -22.31 -8.27
CA GLU A 19 28.08 -22.22 -8.25
C GLU A 19 28.59 -21.31 -7.13
N ASP A 20 27.76 -20.40 -6.67
CA ASP A 20 28.01 -19.48 -5.55
C ASP A 20 27.70 -20.11 -4.17
N GLU A 21 27.51 -21.42 -4.11
CA GLU A 21 27.13 -22.18 -2.91
C GLU A 21 25.80 -21.76 -2.28
N LEU A 22 25.00 -20.97 -3.00
CA LEU A 22 23.67 -20.53 -2.56
C LEU A 22 22.59 -21.47 -3.09
N VAL A 23 21.54 -21.67 -2.29
CA VAL A 23 20.35 -22.39 -2.74
C VAL A 23 19.54 -21.48 -3.65
N ARG A 24 19.34 -21.88 -4.89
CA ARG A 24 18.64 -21.13 -5.94
C ARG A 24 17.46 -21.91 -6.48
N VAL A 25 16.59 -21.23 -7.22
CA VAL A 25 15.39 -21.82 -7.84
C VAL A 25 15.56 -21.90 -9.35
N LYS A 26 15.31 -23.08 -9.94
CA LYS A 26 15.11 -23.21 -11.39
C LYS A 26 13.67 -22.91 -11.78
N GLY A 27 13.46 -22.43 -13.00
CA GLY A 27 12.14 -22.06 -13.48
C GLY A 27 12.03 -22.00 -15.00
N ARG A 28 11.00 -21.29 -15.47
CA ARG A 28 10.69 -21.16 -16.90
C ARG A 28 11.72 -20.34 -17.68
N LEU A 29 12.52 -19.55 -16.99
CA LEU A 29 13.51 -18.65 -17.59
C LEU A 29 14.91 -19.26 -17.67
N ASP A 30 15.11 -20.53 -17.29
CA ASP A 30 16.44 -21.18 -17.27
C ASP A 30 17.20 -20.99 -18.59
N ASN A 31 16.51 -21.15 -19.73
CA ASN A 31 17.08 -21.08 -21.07
C ASN A 31 17.00 -19.70 -21.74
N ALA A 32 16.69 -18.63 -21.01
CA ALA A 32 16.52 -17.30 -21.59
C ALA A 32 17.82 -16.47 -21.52
N PRO A 33 18.63 -16.40 -22.59
CA PRO A 33 19.96 -15.77 -22.54
C PRO A 33 19.89 -14.24 -22.36
N SER A 34 18.75 -13.62 -22.67
CA SER A 34 18.51 -12.19 -22.46
C SER A 34 18.43 -11.78 -20.99
N HIS A 35 18.27 -12.73 -20.07
CA HIS A 35 18.12 -12.48 -18.64
C HIS A 35 19.38 -12.76 -17.84
N LYS A 36 19.61 -11.91 -16.83
CA LYS A 36 20.73 -12.10 -15.89
C LYS A 36 20.59 -13.41 -15.12
N TYR A 37 21.72 -13.94 -14.65
CA TYR A 37 21.73 -15.21 -13.91
C TYR A 37 20.81 -15.20 -12.69
N ASP A 38 20.85 -14.12 -11.89
CA ASP A 38 19.99 -13.94 -10.71
C ASP A 38 18.49 -13.86 -11.04
N GLU A 39 18.13 -13.30 -12.20
CA GLU A 39 16.74 -13.20 -12.65
C GLU A 39 16.18 -14.56 -13.07
N ARG A 40 17.03 -15.38 -13.72
CA ARG A 40 16.68 -16.75 -14.09
C ARG A 40 16.64 -17.66 -12.88
N HIS A 41 17.59 -17.49 -11.96
CA HIS A 41 17.82 -18.39 -10.83
C HIS A 41 17.86 -17.65 -9.50
N PRO A 42 16.73 -17.11 -9.01
CA PRO A 42 16.73 -16.29 -7.80
C PRO A 42 17.15 -17.09 -6.56
N VAL A 43 17.80 -16.40 -5.62
CA VAL A 43 18.31 -16.98 -4.38
C VAL A 43 17.16 -17.24 -3.40
N VAL A 44 17.09 -18.44 -2.86
CA VAL A 44 16.08 -18.82 -1.86
C VAL A 44 16.41 -18.18 -0.52
N LEU A 45 15.48 -17.41 0.01
CA LEU A 45 15.57 -16.85 1.35
C LEU A 45 14.49 -17.43 2.25
N SER A 46 14.88 -17.86 3.45
CA SER A 46 13.94 -18.31 4.46
C SER A 46 13.17 -17.12 5.05
N LYS A 47 12.04 -17.42 5.70
CA LYS A 47 11.32 -16.42 6.49
C LYS A 47 12.13 -16.13 7.76
N GLY A 48 12.65 -14.90 7.89
CA GLY A 48 13.47 -14.52 9.04
C GLY A 48 13.66 -13.00 9.14
N HIS A 49 14.50 -12.58 10.09
CA HIS A 49 14.77 -11.16 10.35
C HIS A 49 15.43 -10.48 9.14
N PHE A 50 16.41 -11.13 8.51
CA PHE A 50 17.09 -10.63 7.32
C PHE A 50 16.10 -10.34 6.17
N SER A 51 15.25 -11.30 5.82
CA SER A 51 14.23 -11.13 4.78
C SER A 51 13.28 -9.97 5.08
N LEU A 52 12.94 -9.75 6.35
CA LEU A 52 12.10 -8.63 6.77
C LEU A 52 12.83 -7.28 6.65
N MET A 53 14.11 -7.20 6.99
CA MET A 53 14.94 -6.00 6.77
C MET A 53 15.10 -5.69 5.28
N LEU A 54 15.35 -6.71 4.46
CA LEU A 54 15.46 -6.60 3.02
C LEU A 54 14.17 -6.01 2.42
N ILE A 55 13.01 -6.56 2.79
CA ILE A 55 11.71 -6.06 2.33
C ILE A 55 11.48 -4.61 2.75
N ARG A 56 11.84 -4.24 3.99
CA ARG A 56 11.71 -2.85 4.47
C ARG A 56 12.60 -1.89 3.69
N SER A 57 13.84 -2.27 3.43
CA SER A 57 14.77 -1.50 2.62
C SER A 57 14.21 -1.29 1.21
N GLN A 58 13.74 -2.35 0.57
CA GLN A 58 13.16 -2.29 -0.77
C GLN A 58 11.88 -1.44 -0.82
N HIS A 59 11.00 -1.57 0.18
CA HIS A 59 9.78 -0.76 0.30
C HIS A 59 10.09 0.74 0.35
N LYS A 60 11.10 1.13 1.14
CA LYS A 60 11.55 2.53 1.23
C LYS A 60 12.19 3.02 -0.08
N GLN A 61 13.02 2.21 -0.73
CA GLN A 61 13.66 2.55 -2.00
C GLN A 61 12.64 2.74 -3.13
N MET A 62 11.59 1.93 -3.16
CA MET A 62 10.53 1.98 -4.17
C MET A 62 9.41 2.97 -3.83
N LYS A 63 9.64 3.92 -2.91
CA LYS A 63 8.70 4.98 -2.54
C LYS A 63 7.31 4.45 -2.18
N ASP A 64 7.28 3.52 -1.23
CA ASP A 64 6.05 2.95 -0.68
C ASP A 64 5.19 2.16 -1.69
N ALA A 65 5.84 1.59 -2.72
CA ALA A 65 5.18 0.75 -3.70
C ALA A 65 4.31 -0.36 -3.08
N GLY A 66 3.20 -0.67 -3.76
CA GLY A 66 2.25 -1.68 -3.34
C GLY A 66 2.82 -3.10 -3.29
N VAL A 67 2.04 -4.01 -2.71
CA VAL A 67 2.46 -5.39 -2.40
C VAL A 67 2.94 -6.15 -3.64
N GLU A 68 2.19 -6.15 -4.74
CA GLU A 68 2.59 -6.89 -5.94
C GLU A 68 3.85 -6.32 -6.58
N THR A 69 3.97 -5.00 -6.63
CA THR A 69 5.12 -4.31 -7.22
C THR A 69 6.41 -4.67 -6.48
N LEU A 70 6.35 -4.71 -5.14
CA LEU A 70 7.50 -5.13 -4.32
C LEU A 70 7.85 -6.60 -4.52
N ILE A 71 6.85 -7.48 -4.58
CA ILE A 71 7.09 -8.91 -4.80
C ILE A 71 7.74 -9.13 -6.15
N THR A 72 7.24 -8.48 -7.20
CA THR A 72 7.78 -8.59 -8.56
C THR A 72 9.21 -8.04 -8.62
N ALA A 73 9.47 -6.87 -8.03
CA ALA A 73 10.82 -6.31 -7.99
C ALA A 73 11.82 -7.21 -7.25
N MET A 74 11.41 -7.82 -6.14
CA MET A 74 12.28 -8.74 -5.39
C MET A 74 12.47 -10.08 -6.10
N ARG A 75 11.50 -10.56 -6.87
CA ARG A 75 11.60 -11.84 -7.61
C ARG A 75 12.72 -11.87 -8.63
N ASN A 76 13.17 -10.72 -9.12
CA ASN A 76 14.33 -10.62 -10.01
C ASN A 76 15.64 -11.11 -9.36
N LYS A 77 15.68 -11.26 -8.04
CA LYS A 77 16.91 -11.68 -7.33
C LYS A 77 16.66 -12.69 -6.20
N TYR A 78 15.50 -12.63 -5.56
CA TYR A 78 15.20 -13.39 -4.35
C TYR A 78 13.88 -14.13 -4.43
N TRP A 79 13.92 -15.39 -4.01
CA TRP A 79 12.76 -16.23 -3.76
C TRP A 79 12.54 -16.37 -2.25
N ILE A 80 11.84 -15.39 -1.66
CA ILE A 80 11.56 -15.39 -0.21
C ILE A 80 10.36 -16.29 0.10
N VAL A 81 10.55 -17.29 0.96
CA VAL A 81 9.47 -18.19 1.39
C VAL A 81 8.41 -17.39 2.16
N GLY A 82 7.17 -17.40 1.68
CA GLY A 82 6.06 -16.64 2.27
C GLY A 82 6.17 -15.12 2.07
N VAL A 83 6.85 -14.67 1.00
CA VAL A 83 7.11 -13.25 0.69
C VAL A 83 5.86 -12.37 0.82
N ARG A 84 4.72 -12.82 0.29
CA ARG A 84 3.48 -12.03 0.28
C ARG A 84 3.02 -11.63 1.68
N THR A 85 3.11 -12.55 2.63
CA THR A 85 2.72 -12.29 4.02
C THR A 85 3.67 -11.29 4.69
N LEU A 86 4.97 -11.40 4.41
CA LEU A 86 5.97 -10.45 4.93
C LEU A 86 5.81 -9.05 4.34
N VAL A 87 5.62 -8.95 3.02
CA VAL A 87 5.41 -7.66 2.34
C VAL A 87 4.13 -6.99 2.85
N ARG A 88 3.01 -7.71 2.94
CA ARG A 88 1.77 -7.17 3.53
C ARG A 88 1.98 -6.66 4.95
N LYS A 89 2.76 -7.38 5.77
CA LYS A 89 3.10 -6.93 7.13
C LYS A 89 3.88 -5.61 7.10
N VAL A 90 4.85 -5.47 6.20
CA VAL A 90 5.65 -4.25 6.06
C VAL A 90 4.79 -3.07 5.59
N CYS A 91 4.00 -3.23 4.52
CA CYS A 91 3.11 -2.16 4.04
C CYS A 91 2.09 -1.74 5.12
N LYS A 92 1.49 -2.71 5.83
CA LYS A 92 0.53 -2.41 6.91
C LYS A 92 1.19 -1.67 8.09
N GLN A 93 2.48 -1.87 8.34
CA GLN A 93 3.23 -1.16 9.39
C GLN A 93 3.79 0.20 8.93
N CYS A 94 3.74 0.50 7.63
CA CYS A 94 4.24 1.75 7.08
C CYS A 94 3.22 2.87 7.28
N ILE A 95 3.63 3.95 7.93
CA ILE A 95 2.77 5.13 8.20
C ILE A 95 2.35 5.79 6.89
N SER A 96 3.24 5.85 5.89
CA SER A 96 2.94 6.42 4.56
C SER A 96 1.82 5.63 3.88
N CYS A 97 1.94 4.31 3.82
CA CYS A 97 0.88 3.44 3.29
C CYS A 97 -0.41 3.55 4.08
N GLN A 98 -0.35 3.59 5.41
CA GLN A 98 -1.57 3.74 6.24
C GLN A 98 -2.32 5.04 5.93
N ARG A 99 -1.60 6.15 5.69
CA ARG A 99 -2.20 7.43 5.30
C ARG A 99 -2.79 7.39 3.89
N GLN A 100 -2.14 6.69 2.96
CA GLN A 100 -2.63 6.52 1.60
C GLN A 100 -3.88 5.62 1.54
N ASP A 101 -3.89 4.54 2.32
CA ASP A 101 -4.98 3.56 2.38
C ASP A 101 -6.09 3.94 3.39
N SER A 102 -5.94 5.06 4.12
CA SER A 102 -6.94 5.45 5.11
C SER A 102 -8.27 5.79 4.43
N ARG A 103 -9.36 5.22 4.97
CA ARG A 103 -10.70 5.54 4.48
C ARG A 103 -11.02 7.02 4.78
N PRO A 104 -11.62 7.76 3.84
CA PRO A 104 -12.20 9.06 4.15
C PRO A 104 -13.18 8.90 5.32
N GLN A 105 -13.13 9.83 6.27
CA GLN A 105 -14.18 9.89 7.28
C GLN A 105 -15.39 10.61 6.71
N ASP A 106 -16.57 10.17 7.15
CA ASP A 106 -17.80 10.88 6.87
C ASP A 106 -17.74 12.23 7.60
N GLN A 107 -17.78 13.31 6.83
CA GLN A 107 -17.91 14.64 7.38
C GLN A 107 -19.38 14.84 7.77
N ALA A 108 -19.65 15.12 9.04
CA ALA A 108 -20.96 15.62 9.45
C ALA A 108 -21.20 16.96 8.75
N ILE A 109 -22.16 17.01 7.84
CA ILE A 109 -22.51 18.23 7.11
C ILE A 109 -23.50 19.02 7.98
N ALA A 110 -23.15 20.25 8.32
CA ALA A 110 -24.07 21.18 8.99
C ALA A 110 -25.28 21.46 8.08
N PRO A 111 -26.48 21.71 8.64
CA PRO A 111 -27.64 22.08 7.84
C PRO A 111 -27.30 23.30 6.96
N LEU A 112 -27.74 23.27 5.70
CA LEU A 112 -27.51 24.37 4.76
C LEU A 112 -28.19 25.64 5.32
N PRO A 113 -27.50 26.80 5.31
CA PRO A 113 -28.12 28.06 5.73
C PRO A 113 -29.30 28.39 4.80
N SER A 114 -30.34 29.03 5.36
CA SER A 114 -31.58 29.38 4.65
C SER A 114 -31.32 30.11 3.33
N ASP A 115 -30.34 31.00 3.30
CA ASP A 115 -29.96 31.78 2.11
C ASP A 115 -29.48 30.89 0.95
N ARG A 116 -28.92 29.71 1.24
CA ARG A 116 -28.43 28.77 0.22
C ARG A 116 -29.55 27.93 -0.41
N ILE A 117 -30.64 27.70 0.32
CA ILE A 117 -31.79 26.90 -0.14
C ILE A 117 -32.94 27.75 -0.67
N THR A 118 -32.93 29.05 -0.38
CA THR A 118 -33.92 30.00 -0.87
C THR A 118 -33.68 30.28 -2.35
N ARG A 119 -34.69 30.04 -3.18
CA ARG A 119 -34.61 30.37 -4.62
C ARG A 119 -34.60 31.88 -4.79
N SER A 120 -33.51 32.43 -5.32
CA SER A 120 -33.44 33.82 -5.74
C SER A 120 -33.16 33.91 -7.24
N PRO A 121 -33.59 34.99 -7.92
CA PRO A 121 -33.10 35.31 -9.26
C PRO A 121 -31.57 35.44 -9.25
N PRO A 122 -30.90 35.15 -10.38
CA PRO A 122 -29.46 35.37 -10.49
C PRO A 122 -29.13 36.84 -10.20
N PHE A 123 -28.08 37.08 -9.42
CA PHE A 123 -27.56 38.40 -9.02
C PHE A 123 -28.40 39.21 -8.01
N LEU A 124 -29.48 38.66 -7.43
CA LEU A 124 -30.35 39.39 -6.49
C LEU A 124 -29.96 39.25 -5.00
N SER A 125 -29.06 38.32 -4.66
CA SER A 125 -28.80 37.94 -3.27
C SER A 125 -28.10 39.00 -2.42
N TRP A 126 -27.43 39.98 -3.04
CA TRP A 126 -26.72 41.04 -2.32
C TRP A 126 -27.64 42.23 -1.96
N GLU A 127 -28.68 42.50 -2.77
CA GLU A 127 -29.65 43.57 -2.49
C GLU A 127 -30.55 43.24 -1.29
N TRP A 128 -30.98 41.98 -1.17
CA TRP A 128 -31.87 41.54 -0.08
C TRP A 128 -31.18 41.52 1.28
N ALA A 129 -29.85 41.36 1.31
CA ALA A 129 -29.05 41.43 2.53
C ALA A 129 -28.89 42.88 3.05
N MET A 130 -29.08 43.90 2.19
CA MET A 130 -28.97 45.31 2.56
C MET A 130 -30.30 45.95 2.97
N GLN A 131 -31.44 45.38 2.56
CA GLN A 131 -32.76 45.96 2.86
C GLN A 131 -33.32 45.63 4.25
N ASP A 132 -32.74 44.70 5.01
CA ASP A 132 -33.31 44.26 6.30
C ASP A 132 -32.25 44.02 7.40
N PRO A 133 -31.69 45.08 8.02
CA PRO A 133 -30.59 44.97 8.99
C PRO A 133 -31.02 44.40 10.36
N HIS A 134 -32.30 44.12 10.59
CA HIS A 134 -32.84 43.79 11.92
C HIS A 134 -33.40 42.38 12.10
N ARG A 135 -33.40 41.50 11.09
CA ARG A 135 -34.08 40.19 11.21
C ARG A 135 -33.22 39.00 11.61
N HIS A 136 -31.88 39.12 11.70
CA HIS A 136 -31.03 37.94 11.91
C HIS A 136 -30.25 37.87 13.24
N TRP A 137 -30.27 38.90 14.09
CA TRP A 137 -29.59 38.87 15.39
C TRP A 137 -30.56 38.99 16.57
N GLY A 138 -31.40 37.98 16.74
CA GLY A 138 -32.26 37.94 17.92
C GLY A 138 -33.13 36.70 18.03
N LYS A 139 -32.82 35.90 19.06
CA LYS A 139 -33.68 34.95 19.78
C LYS A 139 -33.76 33.54 19.18
N ASN A 140 -32.78 32.71 19.57
CA ASN A 140 -33.02 31.50 20.36
C ASN A 140 -31.68 30.90 20.83
N CYS A 141 -31.10 31.53 21.85
CA CYS A 141 -30.11 30.94 22.75
C CYS A 141 -30.74 30.86 24.14
N THR A 142 -31.69 29.95 24.35
CA THR A 142 -32.11 29.47 25.67
C THR A 142 -32.95 28.20 25.51
N SER A 143 -32.30 27.03 25.61
CA SER A 143 -32.75 25.87 26.41
C SER A 143 -31.77 24.70 26.22
N TRP A 144 -30.76 24.64 27.07
CA TRP A 144 -30.19 23.40 27.61
C TRP A 144 -30.40 23.45 29.12
#